data_AF-A0A8S0WWE8-F1
#
_entry.id   AF-A0A8S0WWE8-F1
#
_cell.length_a   1.000
_cell.length_b   1.000
_cell.length_c   1.000
_cell.angle_alpha   90.00
_cell.angle_beta   90.00
_cell.angle_gamma   90.00
#
_symmetry.space_group_name_H-M   'P 1'
#
loop_
_entity.id
_entity.type
_entity.pdbx_description
1 polymer ?
#
loop_
_entity_poly.entity_id
_entity_poly.type
_entity_poly.pdbx_seq_one_letter_code
_entity_poly.pdbx_strand_id
1 'polypeptide(L)'
;MSNQSVSKIDLARGPDLSGRGEGPFTEIIVDGEVDKDKLRNTKHDNTWLGEQLKNLGASSSEDVLFLAVNPLGEVIADLHRREGLADKSRR
;
A
#
# COMPACT_ATOMS: atom_id res chain seq x y z
N MET A 1 39.13 -3.32 30.62
CA MET A 1 38.48 -2.18 29.97
C MET A 1 38.99 -2.13 28.54
N SER A 2 38.22 -2.65 27.57
CA SER A 2 38.65 -2.71 26.17
C SER A 2 37.84 -1.69 25.39
N ASN A 3 38.49 -0.57 25.08
CA ASN A 3 37.94 0.54 24.30
C ASN A 3 37.91 0.13 22.82
N GLN A 4 36.78 -0.41 22.36
CA GLN A 4 36.57 -0.63 20.94
C GLN A 4 36.19 0.70 20.29
N SER A 5 37.19 1.37 19.72
CA SER A 5 36.98 2.44 18.76
C SER A 5 36.37 1.83 17.51
N VAL A 6 35.07 1.98 17.35
CA VAL A 6 34.37 1.60 16.12
C VAL A 6 34.67 2.66 15.06
N SER A 7 35.35 2.26 13.98
CA SER A 7 35.58 3.11 12.83
C SER A 7 34.25 3.44 12.14
N LYS A 8 34.05 4.70 11.75
CA LYS A 8 32.84 5.22 11.05
C LYS A 8 32.49 4.52 9.72
N ILE A 9 33.22 3.49 9.33
CA ILE A 9 33.07 2.75 8.07
C ILE A 9 32.05 1.61 8.17
N ASP A 10 31.77 1.09 9.37
CA ASP A 10 30.86 -0.06 9.53
C ASP A 10 29.36 0.31 9.55
N LEU A 11 28.99 1.58 9.44
CA LEU A 11 27.59 2.03 9.46
C LEU A 11 26.93 2.10 8.06
N ALA A 12 27.66 1.78 6.98
CA ALA A 12 27.19 2.03 5.61
C ALA A 12 26.51 0.83 4.92
N ARG A 13 25.76 0.00 5.67
CA ARG A 13 24.85 -0.98 5.06
C ARG A 13 23.47 -0.84 5.69
N GLY A 14 22.82 0.28 5.36
CA GLY A 14 21.36 0.31 5.34
C GLY A 14 20.85 -0.75 4.35
N PRO A 15 19.57 -1.16 4.44
CA PRO A 15 19.00 -2.08 3.46
C PRO A 15 19.33 -1.57 2.05
N ASP A 16 19.83 -2.47 1.21
CA ASP A 16 20.13 -2.20 -0.19
C ASP A 16 18.81 -1.93 -0.90
N LEU A 17 18.43 -0.66 -0.94
CA LEU A 17 17.31 -0.20 -1.73
C LEU A 17 17.82 0.04 -3.16
N SER A 18 18.21 -1.04 -3.84
CA SER A 18 18.61 -0.97 -5.25
C SER A 18 17.38 -0.75 -6.13
N GLY A 19 16.80 0.45 -6.09
CA GLY A 19 16.67 1.31 -7.27
C GLY A 19 15.87 0.79 -8.45
N ARG A 20 14.96 -0.17 -8.25
CA ARG A 20 13.96 -0.54 -9.24
C ARG A 20 12.62 -0.41 -8.55
N GLY A 21 12.18 0.83 -8.31
CA GLY A 21 10.79 1.11 -7.94
C GLY A 21 10.47 2.12 -6.85
N GLU A 22 11.48 2.81 -6.34
CA GLU A 22 11.35 3.62 -5.12
C GLU A 22 10.73 5.01 -5.36
N GLY A 23 9.69 5.09 -6.18
CA GLY A 23 8.82 6.26 -6.14
C GLY A 23 7.94 6.19 -4.89
N PRO A 24 7.57 7.33 -4.28
CA PRO A 24 6.64 7.31 -3.16
C PRO A 24 5.33 6.63 -3.60
N PHE A 25 4.75 5.85 -2.69
CA PHE A 25 3.38 5.38 -2.86
C PHE A 25 2.46 6.59 -2.92
N THR A 26 1.62 6.62 -3.95
CA THR A 26 0.57 7.62 -4.11
C THR A 26 -0.72 7.03 -3.60
N GLU A 27 -1.24 7.61 -2.52
CA GLU A 27 -2.50 7.19 -1.90
C GLU A 27 -3.69 7.56 -2.78
N ILE A 28 -4.36 6.55 -3.33
CA ILE A 28 -5.53 6.69 -4.18
C ILE A 28 -6.82 6.64 -3.36
N ILE A 29 -6.86 5.80 -2.32
CA ILE A 29 -7.99 5.73 -1.39
C ILE A 29 -7.49 6.03 0.02
N VAL A 30 -8.21 6.88 0.75
CA VAL A 30 -7.99 7.15 2.17
C VAL A 30 -9.35 7.21 2.86
N ASP A 31 -9.56 6.41 3.90
CA ASP A 31 -10.82 6.33 4.67
C ASP A 31 -12.06 6.15 3.76
N GLY A 32 -11.90 5.36 2.70
CA GLY A 32 -12.93 5.11 1.71
C GLY A 32 -13.18 6.18 0.66
N GLU A 33 -12.51 7.33 0.75
CA GLU A 33 -12.57 8.39 -0.26
C GLU A 33 -11.55 8.15 -1.38
N VAL A 34 -12.02 8.20 -2.63
CA VAL A 34 -11.18 7.99 -3.82
C VAL A 34 -10.70 9.33 -4.38
N ASP A 35 -9.39 9.51 -4.45
CA ASP A 35 -8.74 10.64 -5.11
C ASP A 35 -8.56 10.37 -6.60
N LYS A 36 -9.49 10.91 -7.41
CA LYS A 36 -9.50 10.74 -8.87
C LYS A 36 -8.35 11.42 -9.58
N ASP A 37 -7.85 12.52 -9.01
CA ASP A 37 -6.71 13.26 -9.58
C ASP A 37 -5.44 12.43 -9.43
N LYS A 38 -5.22 11.83 -8.25
CA LYS A 38 -4.12 10.90 -8.02
C LYS A 38 -4.24 9.63 -8.85
N LEU A 39 -5.44 9.05 -8.98
CA LEU A 39 -5.68 7.87 -9.83
C LEU A 39 -5.21 8.14 -11.27
N ARG A 40 -5.63 9.28 -11.84
CA ARG A 40 -5.20 9.73 -13.17
C ARG A 40 -3.69 10.03 -13.23
N ASN A 41 -3.12 10.64 -12.20
CA ASN A 41 -1.69 10.95 -12.13
C ASN A 41 -0.82 9.68 -12.10
N THR A 42 -1.32 8.62 -11.47
CA THR A 42 -0.69 7.29 -11.47
C THR A 42 -0.94 6.47 -12.73
N LYS A 43 -1.61 7.06 -13.74
CA LYS A 43 -1.98 6.40 -15.01
C LYS A 43 -2.88 5.17 -14.83
N HIS A 44 -3.68 5.16 -13.77
CA HIS A 44 -4.71 4.16 -13.53
C HIS A 44 -6.10 4.76 -13.76
N ASP A 45 -7.09 3.89 -13.90
CA ASP A 45 -8.48 4.26 -14.15
C ASP A 45 -9.43 3.53 -13.19
N ASN A 46 -10.72 3.89 -13.22
CA ASN A 46 -11.71 3.32 -12.32
C ASN A 46 -11.89 1.80 -12.51
N THR A 47 -11.57 1.26 -13.70
CA THR A 47 -11.62 -0.19 -13.94
C THR A 47 -10.55 -0.88 -13.13
N TRP A 48 -9.30 -0.39 -13.23
CA TRP A 48 -8.18 -0.87 -12.43
C TRP A 48 -8.48 -0.78 -10.93
N LEU A 49 -9.05 0.34 -10.48
CA LEU A 49 -9.41 0.51 -9.07
C LEU A 49 -10.43 -0.54 -8.63
N GLY A 50 -11.47 -0.79 -9.44
CA GLY A 50 -12.47 -1.82 -9.17
C GLY A 50 -11.89 -3.23 -9.09
N GLU A 51 -10.89 -3.55 -9.92
CA GLU A 51 -10.16 -4.82 -9.85
C GLU A 51 -9.38 -4.94 -8.54
N GLN A 52 -8.72 -3.87 -8.11
CA GLN A 52 -8.02 -3.85 -6.81
C GLN A 52 -8.99 -4.04 -5.64
N LEU A 53 -10.12 -3.33 -5.62
CA LEU A 53 -11.16 -3.49 -4.59
C LEU A 53 -11.65 -4.94 -4.50
N LYS A 54 -11.92 -5.55 -5.66
CA LYS A 54 -12.38 -6.94 -5.75
C LYS A 54 -11.31 -7.93 -5.28
N ASN A 55 -10.04 -7.70 -5.63
CA ASN A 55 -8.92 -8.53 -5.18
C ASN A 55 -8.71 -8.45 -3.66
N LEU A 56 -9.00 -7.28 -3.07
CA LEU A 56 -9.01 -7.13 -1.61
C LEU A 56 -10.22 -7.79 -0.94
N GLY A 57 -11.31 -8.03 -1.67
CA GLY A 57 -12.59 -8.48 -1.11
C GLY A 57 -13.48 -7.34 -0.61
N ALA A 58 -13.17 -6.09 -0.97
CA ALA A 58 -14.05 -4.93 -0.75
C ALA A 58 -15.22 -4.94 -1.74
N SER A 59 -16.40 -4.52 -1.27
CA SER A 59 -17.55 -4.30 -2.16
C SER A 59 -17.56 -2.88 -2.73
N SER A 60 -16.97 -1.93 -2.01
CA SER A 60 -16.91 -0.51 -2.40
C SER A 60 -15.67 0.13 -1.80
N SER A 61 -15.29 1.32 -2.28
CA SER A 61 -14.14 2.06 -1.73
C SER A 61 -14.31 2.34 -0.23
N GLU A 62 -15.53 2.54 0.25
CA GLU A 62 -15.87 2.76 1.67
C GLU A 62 -15.39 1.64 2.62
N ASP A 63 -15.21 0.42 2.10
CA ASP A 63 -14.66 -0.70 2.88
C ASP A 63 -13.13 -0.67 3.00
N VAL A 64 -12.46 0.26 2.31
CA VAL A 64 -11.00 0.35 2.23
C VAL A 64 -10.49 1.45 3.15
N LEU A 65 -9.60 1.08 4.07
CA LEU A 65 -8.94 2.03 4.97
C LEU A 65 -7.94 2.88 4.18
N PHE A 66 -7.10 2.24 3.37
CA PHE A 66 -6.25 2.95 2.42
C PHE A 66 -5.89 2.06 1.23
N LEU A 67 -5.60 2.69 0.09
CA LEU A 67 -5.01 2.05 -1.08
C LEU A 67 -4.01 3.01 -1.69
N ALA A 68 -2.79 2.56 -1.91
CA ALA A 68 -1.74 3.34 -2.52
C ALA A 68 -0.96 2.53 -3.56
N VAL A 69 -0.48 3.21 -4.59
CA VAL A 69 0.27 2.60 -5.69
C VAL A 69 1.54 3.37 -5.97
N ASN A 70 2.62 2.67 -6.25
CA ASN A 70 3.89 3.29 -6.62
C ASN A 70 4.06 3.33 -8.15
N PRO A 71 5.08 4.03 -8.68
CA PRO A 71 5.33 4.09 -10.13
C PRO A 71 5.70 2.76 -10.80
N LEU A 72 5.96 1.68 -10.06
CA LEU A 72 6.09 0.34 -10.63
C LEU A 72 4.76 -0.38 -10.82
N GLY A 73 3.68 0.12 -10.22
CA GLY A 73 2.42 -0.59 -10.11
C GLY A 73 2.37 -1.57 -8.94
N GLU A 74 3.29 -1.47 -7.96
CA GLU A 74 3.10 -2.15 -6.67
C GLU A 74 1.98 -1.45 -5.91
N VAL A 75 1.03 -2.23 -5.41
CA VAL A 75 -0.14 -1.74 -4.69
C VAL A 75 -0.07 -2.23 -3.26
N ILE A 76 -0.23 -1.30 -2.33
CA ILE A 76 -0.50 -1.59 -0.93
C ILE A 76 -1.91 -1.12 -0.62
N ALA A 77 -2.66 -1.94 0.09
CA ALA A 77 -4.01 -1.57 0.49
C ALA A 77 -4.42 -2.35 1.73
N ASP A 78 -5.29 -1.74 2.52
CA ASP A 78 -5.84 -2.33 3.74
C ASP A 78 -7.33 -2.08 3.78
N LEU A 79 -8.08 -3.06 4.26
CA LEU A 79 -9.51 -2.93 4.46
C LEU A 79 -9.78 -2.34 5.83
N HIS A 80 -10.86 -1.57 5.95
CA HIS A 80 -11.47 -1.35 7.25
C HIS A 80 -11.73 -2.72 7.86
N ARG A 81 -11.14 -2.97 9.03
CA ARG A 81 -11.36 -4.19 9.79
C ARG A 81 -12.84 -4.26 10.14
N ARG A 82 -13.64 -4.89 9.27
CA ARG A 82 -14.99 -5.31 9.63
C ARG A 82 -14.83 -6.44 10.62
N GLU A 83 -14.78 -6.11 11.91
CA GLU A 83 -15.10 -7.09 12.93
C GLU A 83 -16.52 -7.62 12.64
N GLY A 84 -16.61 -8.85 12.14
CA GLY A 84 -17.75 -9.72 12.43
C GLY A 84 -18.92 -9.79 11.45
N LEU A 85 -18.74 -9.78 10.13
CA LEU A 85 -19.82 -10.17 9.21
C LEU A 85 -19.36 -11.08 8.05
N ALA A 86 -18.74 -12.21 8.37
CA ALA A 86 -18.61 -13.33 7.43
C ALA A 86 -18.52 -14.70 8.13
N ASP A 87 -19.39 -14.96 9.11
CA ASP A 87 -19.76 -16.34 9.49
C ASP A 87 -21.29 -16.43 9.63
N LYS A 88 -22.01 -16.31 8.52
CA LYS A 88 -23.41 -16.75 8.40
C LYS A 88 -23.70 -17.21 6.98
N SER A 89 -23.05 -18.30 6.57
CA SER A 89 -23.58 -19.22 5.53
C SER A 89 -22.75 -20.50 5.50
N ARG A 90 -22.71 -21.21 6.62
CA ARG A 90 -22.53 -22.66 6.62
C ARG A 90 -23.72 -23.32 7.30
N ARG A 91 -24.60 -23.83 6.42
CA ARG A 91 -25.55 -24.93 6.58
C ARG A 91 -26.81 -24.67 7.41
#